data_AF-A0A0G0LRS0-F1
#
_entry.id   AF-A0A0G0LRS0-F1
#
_cell.length_a   1.000
_cell.length_b   1.000
_cell.length_c   1.000
_cell.angle_alpha   90.00
_cell.angle_beta   90.00
_cell.angle_gamma   90.00
#
_symmetry.space_group_name_H-M   'P 1'
#
loop_
_entity.id
_entity.type
_entity.pdbx_description
1 polymer ?
#
loop_
_entity_poly.entity_id
_entity_poly.type
_entity_poly.pdbx_seq_one_letter_code
_entity_poly.pdbx_strand_id
1 'polypeptide(L)'
;MSEKSSTIKKEIFLPAIIVAALVVFIFVSYKNNSNRYSHTQFEMYKSKVIFDLYEPRYLPEGFVISGQSLSESKKIQPDNFAFFAAKGSDTIWFTESKITREIDLKTYLSWLDLKNEMIDGKDVYFGQANGILAASFIYNGTWVSIRPMQQLDKKELVKIIQNLKKS
;
A
#
# COMPACT_ATOMS: atom_id res chain seq x y z
N MET A 1 49.22 12.75 -39.80
CA MET A 1 47.94 13.46 -40.02
C MET A 1 46.99 12.44 -40.63
N SER A 2 45.76 12.33 -40.11
CA SER A 2 44.77 11.24 -40.31
C SER A 2 44.88 10.10 -39.29
N GLU A 3 43.89 9.90 -38.43
CA GLU A 3 42.73 9.03 -38.69
C GLU A 3 41.59 9.24 -37.65
N LYS A 4 40.38 8.89 -38.09
CA LYS A 4 39.06 9.01 -37.47
C LYS A 4 38.93 8.21 -36.16
N SER A 5 38.04 8.63 -35.26
CA SER A 5 36.88 7.80 -34.86
C SER A 5 35.97 8.54 -33.86
N SER A 6 34.69 8.60 -34.21
CA SER A 6 33.58 9.03 -33.36
C SER A 6 33.28 8.00 -32.27
N THR A 7 33.07 8.40 -31.01
CA THR A 7 32.27 7.57 -30.09
C THR A 7 31.58 8.38 -28.98
N ILE A 8 30.29 8.66 -29.22
CA ILE A 8 29.12 8.37 -28.36
C ILE A 8 29.06 8.95 -26.93
N LYS A 9 28.01 9.77 -26.72
CA LYS A 9 27.37 10.13 -25.44
C LYS A 9 27.11 8.92 -24.52
N LYS A 10 27.35 9.05 -23.22
CA LYS A 10 26.62 8.35 -22.14
C LYS A 10 26.50 9.34 -20.98
N GLU A 11 25.48 10.19 -20.92
CA GLU A 11 24.21 9.89 -20.22
C GLU A 11 24.38 8.78 -19.18
N ILE A 12 24.62 9.18 -17.93
CA ILE A 12 24.53 8.29 -16.78
C ILE A 12 23.03 8.09 -16.52
N PHE A 13 22.45 7.17 -17.28
CA PHE A 13 21.17 6.55 -16.98
C PHE A 13 21.34 5.61 -15.77
N LEU A 14 20.45 5.82 -14.79
CA LEU A 14 19.99 4.95 -13.69
C LEU A 14 20.68 3.58 -13.46
N PRO A 15 20.80 3.14 -12.18
CA PRO A 15 20.37 1.79 -11.85
C PRO A 15 18.84 1.77 -11.79
N ALA A 16 18.24 1.19 -12.82
CA ALA A 16 16.84 0.81 -12.87
C ALA A 16 16.49 0.00 -11.60
N ILE A 17 15.46 0.43 -10.89
CA ILE A 17 14.86 -0.35 -9.81
C ILE A 17 14.16 -1.54 -10.46
N ILE A 18 14.88 -2.66 -10.54
CA ILE A 18 14.30 -3.96 -10.86
C ILE A 18 13.53 -4.41 -9.61
N VAL A 19 12.24 -4.09 -9.57
CA VAL A 19 11.27 -4.81 -8.73
C VAL A 19 10.34 -5.53 -9.69
N ALA A 20 10.85 -6.59 -10.30
CA ALA A 20 10.05 -7.55 -11.04
C ALA A 20 10.66 -8.93 -10.85
N ALA A 21 9.79 -9.92 -10.62
CA ALA A 21 10.03 -11.36 -10.55
C ALA A 21 10.50 -11.95 -9.21
N LEU A 22 9.58 -12.12 -8.26
CA LEU A 22 9.59 -13.32 -7.38
C LEU A 22 8.29 -13.66 -6.61
N VAL A 23 7.09 -13.37 -7.15
CA VAL A 23 5.83 -13.83 -6.50
C VAL A 23 4.78 -14.39 -7.49
N VAL A 24 5.16 -14.78 -8.71
CA VAL A 24 4.19 -15.33 -9.71
C VAL A 24 4.04 -16.86 -9.64
N PHE A 25 4.78 -17.57 -8.76
CA PHE A 25 4.80 -19.04 -8.74
C PHE A 25 3.88 -19.73 -7.70
N ILE A 26 2.80 -19.08 -7.25
CA ILE A 26 1.74 -19.76 -6.46
C ILE A 26 0.35 -19.43 -7.02
N PHE A 27 0.15 -19.60 -8.34
CA PHE A 27 -1.13 -19.26 -8.97
C PHE A 27 -1.99 -20.45 -9.42
N VAL A 28 -1.60 -21.72 -9.20
CA VAL A 28 -2.27 -22.85 -9.89
C VAL A 28 -2.86 -23.97 -9.01
N SER A 29 -2.92 -23.89 -7.67
CA SER A 29 -3.53 -25.01 -6.90
C SER A 29 -4.38 -24.71 -5.65
N TYR A 30 -4.81 -23.46 -5.40
CA TYR A 30 -5.54 -23.13 -4.15
C TYR A 30 -6.95 -22.57 -4.39
N LYS A 31 -7.79 -23.29 -5.13
CA LYS A 31 -9.15 -22.78 -5.45
C LYS A 31 -10.27 -23.21 -4.50
N ASN A 32 -10.00 -23.90 -3.38
CA ASN A 32 -11.09 -24.24 -2.44
C ASN A 32 -10.75 -24.28 -0.94
N ASN A 33 -9.56 -23.79 -0.51
CA ASN A 33 -9.18 -23.77 0.91
C ASN A 33 -8.37 -22.52 1.34
N SER A 34 -8.32 -21.49 0.50
CA SER A 34 -7.52 -20.27 0.71
C SER A 34 -8.10 -19.31 1.75
N ASN A 35 -9.43 -19.24 1.89
CA ASN A 35 -10.08 -18.25 2.78
C ASN A 35 -9.87 -18.50 4.28
N ARG A 36 -9.75 -19.75 4.73
CA ARG A 36 -9.48 -20.05 6.15
C ARG A 36 -8.01 -19.90 6.50
N TYR A 37 -7.13 -20.24 5.56
CA TYR A 37 -5.69 -20.16 5.75
C TYR A 37 -5.19 -18.72 5.76
N SER A 38 -5.70 -17.86 4.87
CA SER A 38 -5.39 -16.42 4.87
C SER A 38 -5.87 -15.74 6.15
N HIS A 39 -7.09 -16.03 6.61
CA HIS A 39 -7.64 -15.44 7.82
C HIS A 39 -6.88 -15.88 9.09
N THR A 40 -6.49 -17.16 9.21
CA THR A 40 -5.73 -17.64 10.38
C THR A 40 -4.32 -17.05 10.43
N GLN A 41 -3.68 -16.85 9.27
CA GLN A 41 -2.41 -16.11 9.21
C GLN A 41 -2.60 -14.63 9.53
N PHE A 42 -3.71 -14.03 9.08
CA PHE A 42 -4.09 -12.65 9.40
C PHE A 42 -4.08 -12.38 10.90
N GLU A 43 -4.82 -13.17 11.66
CA GLU A 43 -4.88 -13.06 13.12
C GLU A 43 -3.51 -13.27 13.79
N MET A 44 -2.71 -14.23 13.33
CA MET A 44 -1.38 -14.53 13.91
C MET A 44 -0.35 -13.41 13.70
N TYR A 45 -0.42 -12.68 12.59
CA TYR A 45 0.50 -11.58 12.32
C TYR A 45 -0.02 -10.27 12.90
N LYS A 46 -1.34 -10.06 12.91
CA LYS A 46 -1.99 -8.98 13.67
C LYS A 46 -1.55 -8.99 15.13
N SER A 47 -1.48 -10.16 15.76
CA SER A 47 -1.03 -10.29 17.15
C SER A 47 0.45 -9.93 17.39
N LYS A 48 1.25 -9.74 16.33
CA LYS A 48 2.66 -9.33 16.42
C LYS A 48 2.84 -7.82 16.24
N VAL A 49 1.79 -7.09 15.86
CA VAL A 49 1.85 -5.65 15.66
C VAL A 49 1.67 -4.93 16.99
N ILE A 50 2.61 -4.05 17.32
CA ILE A 50 2.70 -3.33 18.61
C ILE A 50 2.13 -1.91 18.55
N PHE A 51 1.27 -1.63 17.58
CA PHE A 51 0.58 -0.36 17.35
C PHE A 51 -0.83 -0.61 16.83
N ASP A 52 -1.61 0.47 16.71
CA ASP A 52 -3.01 0.38 16.30
C ASP A 52 -3.10 -0.03 14.82
N LEU A 53 -3.63 -1.24 14.59
CA LEU A 53 -4.00 -1.75 13.27
C LEU A 53 -5.43 -1.35 12.94
N TYR A 54 -5.68 -0.98 11.69
CA TYR A 54 -6.97 -0.53 11.21
C TYR A 54 -7.51 -1.45 10.11
N GLU A 55 -8.42 -2.34 10.50
CA GLU A 55 -9.11 -3.20 9.55
C GLU A 55 -10.35 -2.52 8.94
N PRO A 56 -10.55 -2.63 7.61
CA PRO A 56 -11.76 -2.17 6.96
C PRO A 56 -12.92 -3.12 7.28
N ARG A 57 -13.97 -2.61 7.94
CA ARG A 57 -15.26 -3.31 8.06
C ARG A 57 -16.09 -3.28 6.77
N TYR A 58 -15.68 -2.45 5.82
CA TYR A 58 -16.27 -2.35 4.50
C TYR A 58 -15.18 -2.53 3.44
N LEU A 59 -15.47 -3.41 2.48
CA LEU A 59 -14.74 -3.52 1.23
C LEU A 59 -15.74 -3.39 0.08
N PRO A 60 -15.32 -2.84 -1.08
CA PRO A 60 -16.16 -2.82 -2.28
C PRO A 60 -16.62 -4.23 -2.66
N GLU A 61 -17.77 -4.33 -3.34
CA GLU A 61 -18.40 -5.61 -3.65
C GLU A 61 -17.44 -6.59 -4.36
N GLY A 62 -17.30 -7.78 -3.79
CA GLY A 62 -16.45 -8.87 -4.31
C GLY A 62 -15.01 -8.83 -3.84
N PHE A 63 -14.56 -7.77 -3.17
CA PHE A 63 -13.26 -7.75 -2.50
C PHE A 63 -13.31 -8.49 -1.17
N VAL A 64 -12.32 -9.34 -0.93
CA VAL A 64 -12.12 -10.04 0.34
C VAL A 64 -10.65 -9.95 0.76
N ILE A 65 -10.37 -9.90 2.06
CA ILE A 65 -8.99 -9.94 2.57
C ILE A 65 -8.37 -11.28 2.15
N SER A 66 -7.32 -11.21 1.35
CA SER A 66 -6.76 -12.38 0.65
C SER A 66 -5.31 -12.67 0.99
N GLY A 67 -4.61 -11.73 1.62
CA GLY A 67 -3.24 -11.95 2.06
C GLY A 67 -2.64 -10.76 2.79
N GLN A 68 -1.41 -10.96 3.23
CA GLN A 68 -0.69 -10.03 4.09
C GLN A 68 0.81 -10.22 4.01
N SER A 69 1.52 -9.18 4.44
CA SER A 69 2.95 -9.17 4.59
C SER A 69 3.31 -8.28 5.79
N LEU A 70 4.14 -8.81 6.68
CA LEU A 70 4.89 -7.98 7.60
C LEU A 70 6.25 -7.72 7.00
N SER A 71 6.55 -6.45 6.81
CA SER A 71 7.90 -6.03 6.45
C SER A 71 8.52 -5.36 7.66
N GLU A 72 9.55 -5.99 8.22
CA GLU A 72 10.46 -5.36 9.18
C GLU A 72 11.44 -4.42 8.46
N SER A 73 10.94 -3.56 7.57
CA SER A 73 11.78 -2.65 6.80
C SER A 73 12.38 -1.59 7.70
N LYS A 74 13.61 -1.83 8.18
CA LYS A 74 14.38 -0.91 9.04
C LYS A 74 14.82 0.39 8.35
N LYS A 75 14.54 0.57 7.05
CA LYS A 75 15.19 1.64 6.26
C LYS A 75 14.51 3.01 6.34
N ILE A 76 13.21 3.11 6.67
CA ILE A 76 12.52 4.42 6.66
C ILE A 76 11.62 4.64 7.90
N GLN A 77 11.01 3.60 8.48
CA GLN A 77 10.33 3.62 9.79
C GLN A 77 10.03 2.17 10.22
N PRO A 78 10.06 1.83 11.53
CA PRO A 78 9.92 0.45 11.98
C PRO A 78 8.47 -0.04 11.89
N ASP A 79 8.34 -1.33 11.58
CA ASP A 79 7.11 -2.13 11.52
C ASP A 79 6.06 -1.64 10.52
N ASN A 80 6.24 -2.03 9.25
CA ASN A 80 5.20 -1.91 8.24
C ASN A 80 4.35 -3.18 8.25
N PHE A 81 3.10 -3.06 8.66
CA PHE A 81 2.09 -4.08 8.40
C PHE A 81 1.41 -3.76 7.07
N ALA A 82 1.37 -4.72 6.17
CA ALA A 82 0.61 -4.60 4.94
C ALA A 82 -0.34 -5.78 4.80
N PHE A 83 -1.54 -5.52 4.35
CA PHE A 83 -2.47 -6.54 3.90
C PHE A 83 -3.17 -6.08 2.64
N PHE A 84 -3.80 -7.02 1.95
CA PHE A 84 -4.53 -6.69 0.75
C PHE A 84 -5.85 -7.43 0.67
N ALA A 85 -6.82 -6.72 0.09
CA ALA A 85 -8.08 -7.30 -0.34
C ALA A 85 -8.03 -7.53 -1.84
N ALA A 86 -8.56 -8.66 -2.32
CA ALA A 86 -8.59 -8.99 -3.73
C ALA A 86 -9.98 -9.35 -4.24
N LYS A 87 -10.21 -9.06 -5.52
CA LYS A 87 -11.36 -9.47 -6.34
C LYS A 87 -10.85 -9.92 -7.71
N GLY A 88 -10.73 -11.22 -7.93
CA GLY A 88 -10.10 -11.74 -9.16
C GLY A 88 -8.63 -11.30 -9.24
N SER A 89 -8.28 -10.53 -10.27
CA SER A 89 -6.95 -9.91 -10.42
C SER A 89 -6.81 -8.55 -9.73
N ASP A 90 -7.92 -7.99 -9.24
CA ASP A 90 -7.93 -6.65 -8.67
C ASP A 90 -7.52 -6.68 -7.21
N THR A 91 -6.76 -5.68 -6.78
CA THR A 91 -6.14 -5.65 -5.43
C THR A 91 -6.21 -4.25 -4.82
N ILE A 92 -6.53 -4.18 -3.53
CA ILE A 92 -6.41 -2.96 -2.72
C ILE A 92 -5.40 -3.25 -1.62
N TRP A 93 -4.32 -2.49 -1.60
CA TRP A 93 -3.30 -2.56 -0.57
C TRP A 93 -3.64 -1.63 0.59
N PHE A 94 -3.53 -2.17 1.79
CA PHE A 94 -3.56 -1.44 3.05
C PHE A 94 -2.15 -1.52 3.62
N THR A 95 -1.55 -0.39 3.90
CA THR A 95 -0.22 -0.31 4.51
C THR A 95 -0.29 0.58 5.71
N GLU A 96 0.20 0.07 6.84
CA GLU A 96 0.17 0.74 8.12
C GLU A 96 1.56 0.74 8.73
N SER A 97 1.95 1.90 9.27
CA SER A 97 3.29 2.12 9.84
C SER A 97 3.18 2.87 11.16
N LYS A 98 3.94 2.43 12.16
CA LYS A 98 4.08 3.17 13.42
C LYS A 98 4.88 4.44 13.20
N ILE A 99 4.32 5.56 13.66
CA ILE A 99 4.99 6.85 13.64
C ILE A 99 5.70 7.06 14.97
N THR A 100 7.03 7.16 14.93
CA THR A 100 7.87 7.38 16.12
C THR A 100 8.36 8.82 16.27
N ARG A 101 8.05 9.69 15.29
CA ARG A 101 8.43 11.10 15.23
C ARG A 101 7.39 11.88 14.44
N GLU A 102 7.35 13.19 14.56
CA GLU A 102 6.46 14.01 13.74
C GLU A 102 6.73 13.82 12.23
N ILE A 103 5.66 13.68 11.44
CA ILE A 103 5.70 13.47 9.99
C ILE A 103 4.73 14.47 9.36
N ASP A 104 5.22 15.26 8.40
CA ASP A 104 4.36 15.98 7.46
C ASP A 104 4.09 15.09 6.24
N LEU A 105 2.93 14.42 6.21
CA LEU A 105 2.56 13.51 5.13
C LEU A 105 2.70 14.15 3.75
N LYS A 106 2.42 15.44 3.60
CA LYS A 106 2.49 16.13 2.31
C LYS A 106 3.90 16.06 1.71
N THR A 107 4.92 16.13 2.55
CA THR A 107 6.32 16.07 2.13
C THR A 107 6.77 14.64 1.80
N TYR A 108 6.14 13.62 2.39
CA TYR A 108 6.49 12.21 2.15
C TYR A 108 5.69 11.57 1.02
N LEU A 109 4.47 12.04 0.76
CA LEU A 109 3.63 11.57 -0.33
C LEU A 109 4.06 12.24 -1.63
N SER A 110 4.92 11.57 -2.40
CA SER A 110 5.31 12.00 -3.75
C SER A 110 4.22 11.71 -4.80
N TRP A 111 2.95 11.96 -4.46
CA TRP A 111 1.78 11.71 -5.32
C TRP A 111 1.39 12.96 -6.11
N LEU A 112 0.80 12.77 -7.28
CA LEU A 112 0.29 13.89 -8.08
C LEU A 112 -1.09 14.34 -7.59
N ASP A 113 -1.44 15.60 -7.86
CA ASP A 113 -2.74 16.20 -7.51
C ASP A 113 -3.15 16.04 -6.04
N LEU A 114 -2.14 16.09 -5.16
CA LEU A 114 -2.33 15.87 -3.73
C LEU A 114 -3.23 16.95 -3.11
N LYS A 115 -4.34 16.51 -2.51
CA LYS A 115 -5.31 17.35 -1.80
C LYS A 115 -5.70 16.66 -0.50
N ASN A 116 -6.02 17.42 0.54
CA ASN A 116 -6.46 16.87 1.80
C ASN A 116 -7.90 17.27 2.14
N GLU A 117 -8.61 16.37 2.81
CA GLU A 117 -10.00 16.54 3.23
C GLU A 117 -10.22 15.91 4.60
N MET A 118 -11.05 16.54 5.42
CA MET A 118 -11.43 16.01 6.73
C MET A 118 -12.51 14.93 6.57
N ILE A 119 -12.21 13.69 6.98
CA ILE A 119 -13.13 12.55 6.95
C ILE A 119 -13.16 11.90 8.34
N ASP A 120 -14.31 11.92 9.00
CA ASP A 120 -14.51 11.32 10.34
C ASP A 120 -13.39 11.68 11.33
N GLY A 121 -13.07 12.98 11.40
CA GLY A 121 -12.03 13.53 12.28
C GLY A 121 -10.59 13.25 11.86
N LYS A 122 -10.36 12.69 10.66
CA LYS A 122 -9.03 12.41 10.11
C LYS A 122 -8.74 13.38 8.97
N ASP A 123 -7.54 13.97 8.96
CA ASP A 123 -7.06 14.72 7.81
C ASP A 123 -6.51 13.74 6.76
N VAL A 124 -7.28 13.52 5.69
CA VAL A 124 -7.00 12.50 4.68
C VAL A 124 -6.47 13.12 3.41
N TYR A 125 -5.27 12.72 3.02
CA TYR A 125 -4.65 13.09 1.76
C TYR A 125 -5.07 12.13 0.64
N PHE A 126 -5.63 12.68 -0.43
CA PHE A 126 -5.92 12.02 -1.69
C PHE A 126 -4.94 12.47 -2.75
N GLY A 127 -4.44 11.53 -3.56
CA GLY A 127 -3.56 11.84 -4.69
C GLY A 127 -3.38 10.65 -5.61
N GLN A 128 -2.76 10.89 -6.77
CA GLN A 128 -2.46 9.86 -7.75
C GLN A 128 -1.13 9.18 -7.41
N ALA A 129 -1.21 7.95 -6.92
CA ALA A 129 -0.06 7.09 -6.68
C ALA A 129 0.12 6.14 -7.87
N ASN A 130 1.13 6.37 -8.70
CA ASN A 130 1.34 5.64 -9.96
C ASN A 130 0.12 5.72 -10.91
N GLY A 131 -0.53 6.88 -10.98
CA GLY A 131 -1.68 7.12 -11.86
C GLY A 131 -3.01 6.55 -11.37
N ILE A 132 -3.07 6.05 -10.13
CA ILE A 132 -4.29 5.55 -9.50
C ILE A 132 -4.57 6.36 -8.24
N LEU A 133 -5.84 6.75 -8.06
CA LEU A 133 -6.26 7.47 -6.87
C LEU A 133 -6.04 6.62 -5.62
N ALA A 134 -5.28 7.17 -4.66
CA ALA A 134 -4.98 6.58 -3.38
C ALA A 134 -5.32 7.54 -2.25
N ALA A 135 -5.40 7.01 -1.03
CA ALA A 135 -5.63 7.79 0.17
C ALA A 135 -4.59 7.47 1.25
N SER A 136 -4.21 8.47 2.03
CA SER A 136 -3.27 8.33 3.14
C SER A 136 -3.60 9.30 4.27
N PHE A 137 -3.45 8.87 5.51
CA PHE A 137 -3.69 9.71 6.69
C PHE A 137 -2.88 9.22 7.89
N ILE A 138 -2.75 10.08 8.90
CA ILE A 138 -2.21 9.72 10.21
C ILE A 138 -3.36 9.68 11.21
N TYR A 139 -3.45 8.62 11.99
CA TYR A 139 -4.43 8.53 13.07
C TYR A 139 -3.85 7.76 14.27
N ASN A 140 -3.94 8.37 15.46
CA ASN A 140 -3.39 7.84 16.72
C ASN A 140 -1.92 7.35 16.64
N GLY A 141 -1.07 8.07 15.88
CA GLY A 141 0.33 7.69 15.71
C GLY A 141 0.58 6.53 14.73
N THR A 142 -0.44 6.10 13.98
CA THR A 142 -0.30 5.18 12.85
C THR A 142 -0.48 5.94 11.54
N TRP A 143 0.46 5.79 10.62
CA TRP A 143 0.28 6.20 9.23
C TRP A 143 -0.42 5.06 8.49
N VAL A 144 -1.61 5.34 7.95
CA VAL A 144 -2.39 4.42 7.12
C VAL A 144 -2.37 4.89 5.66
N SER A 145 -2.10 3.97 4.74
CA SER A 145 -2.20 4.18 3.29
C SER A 145 -3.10 3.12 2.66
N ILE A 146 -4.02 3.56 1.80
CA ILE A 146 -4.95 2.71 1.04
C ILE A 146 -4.66 2.93 -0.45
N ARG A 147 -4.19 1.89 -1.12
CA ARG A 147 -3.68 1.94 -2.49
C ARG A 147 -4.32 0.85 -3.36
N PRO A 148 -5.39 1.20 -4.10
CA PRO A 148 -5.91 0.35 -5.15
C PRO A 148 -4.87 0.13 -6.28
N MET A 149 -4.87 -1.05 -6.89
CA MET A 149 -4.13 -1.33 -8.12
C MET A 149 -4.96 -1.06 -9.39
N GLN A 150 -6.23 -0.70 -9.21
CA GLN A 150 -7.17 -0.31 -10.25
C GLN A 150 -7.92 0.94 -9.79
N GLN A 151 -8.43 1.73 -10.73
CA GLN A 151 -9.16 2.96 -10.39
C GLN A 151 -10.42 2.63 -9.59
N LEU A 152 -10.47 3.08 -8.33
CA LEU A 152 -11.68 3.17 -7.54
C LEU A 152 -12.24 4.58 -7.62
N ASP A 153 -13.58 4.71 -7.51
CA ASP A 153 -14.18 6.01 -7.27
C ASP A 153 -13.72 6.52 -5.89
N LYS A 154 -13.51 7.83 -5.78
CA LYS A 154 -13.18 8.49 -4.52
C LYS A 154 -14.22 8.16 -3.44
N LYS A 155 -15.50 8.05 -3.81
CA LYS A 155 -16.58 7.67 -2.88
C LYS A 155 -16.34 6.32 -2.22
N GLU A 156 -15.81 5.34 -2.95
CA GLU A 156 -15.47 4.03 -2.40
C GLU A 156 -14.29 4.13 -1.42
N LEU A 157 -13.24 4.89 -1.77
CA LEU A 157 -12.12 5.13 -0.86
C LEU A 157 -12.59 5.81 0.45
N VAL A 158 -13.43 6.84 0.34
CA VAL A 158 -14.02 7.53 1.51
C VAL A 158 -14.78 6.52 2.37
N LYS A 159 -15.63 5.69 1.76
CA LYS A 159 -16.43 4.70 2.49
C LYS A 159 -15.57 3.64 3.18
N ILE A 160 -14.46 3.21 2.56
CA ILE A 160 -13.46 2.35 3.22
C ILE A 160 -12.91 3.06 4.46
N ILE A 161 -12.44 4.31 4.33
CA ILE A 161 -11.84 5.08 5.42
C ILE A 161 -12.81 5.26 6.61
N GLN A 162 -14.07 5.58 6.34
CA GLN A 162 -15.10 5.75 7.37
C GLN A 162 -15.39 4.44 8.14
N ASN A 163 -15.14 3.30 7.51
CA ASN A 163 -15.35 1.97 8.07
C ASN A 163 -14.06 1.29 8.53
N LEU A 164 -12.93 2.01 8.55
CA LEU A 164 -11.72 1.53 9.22
C LEU A 164 -11.93 1.53 10.73
N LYS A 165 -11.68 0.39 11.35
CA LYS A 165 -11.82 0.22 12.80
C LYS A 165 -10.54 -0.36 13.36
N LYS A 166 -10.18 0.13 14.54
CA LYS A 166 -9.10 -0.46 15.31
C LYS A 166 -9.43 -1.92 15.59
N SER A 167 -8.45 -2.75 15.28
CA SER A 167 -8.46 -4.20 15.32
C SER A 167 -8.28 -4.80 16.71
#